data_AF-A0A497RP62-F1
#
_entry.id   AF-A0A497RP62-F1
#
_cell.length_a   1.000
_cell.length_b   1.000
_cell.length_c   1.000
_cell.angle_alpha   90.00
_cell.angle_beta   90.00
_cell.angle_gamma   90.00
#
_symmetry.space_group_name_H-M   'P 1'
#
loop_
_entity.id
_entity.type
_entity.pdbx_description
1 polymer ?
#
loop_
_entity_poly.entity_id
_entity_poly.type
_entity_poly.pdbx_seq_one_letter_code
_entity_poly.pdbx_strand_id
1 'polypeptide(L)'
;MKRIIVCIYGETGIGKTHTALSLKDSLCVDMTMNNEAMIAAMNVYGDKFEERYRVVREYDELMKCVRECEENNLLCCLETADAFRDLLAREYLRREGLKGKKKEKIYPITEWGKVYEIAREIFFNSDCSFTVTGGLKDQYTYDEELGRERVTGKKIPDGLKILPEIADVVAVLVLRNGKQVYKIVKSRFEHPSKLGEVESLKEYIERFKKMIKW
;
A
#
# COMPACT_ATOMS: atom_id res chain seq x y z
N MET A 1 -5.70 8.89 -20.50
CA MET A 1 -5.30 7.70 -19.71
C MET A 1 -5.15 8.13 -18.26
N LYS A 2 -5.51 7.30 -17.29
CA LYS A 2 -5.44 7.67 -15.85
C LYS A 2 -4.34 6.88 -15.15
N ARG A 3 -3.61 7.53 -14.23
CA ARG A 3 -2.71 6.86 -13.29
C ARG A 3 -3.42 5.68 -12.59
N ILE A 4 -2.63 4.73 -12.09
CA ILE A 4 -3.16 3.57 -11.39
C ILE A 4 -2.65 3.50 -9.95
N ILE A 5 -3.54 3.18 -9.01
CA ILE A 5 -3.20 2.81 -7.64
C ILE A 5 -3.54 1.34 -7.44
N VAL A 6 -2.54 0.53 -7.10
CA VAL A 6 -2.70 -0.91 -6.87
C VAL A 6 -2.36 -1.24 -5.42
N CYS A 7 -3.30 -1.78 -4.67
CA CYS A 7 -3.03 -2.32 -3.35
C CYS A 7 -2.85 -3.84 -3.40
N ILE A 8 -1.78 -4.34 -2.79
CA ILE A 8 -1.45 -5.77 -2.73
C ILE A 8 -1.38 -6.18 -1.26
N TYR A 9 -2.40 -6.90 -0.81
CA TYR A 9 -2.51 -7.40 0.56
C TYR A 9 -2.19 -8.89 0.65
N GLY A 10 -1.83 -9.36 1.83
CA GLY A 10 -1.61 -10.78 2.10
C GLY A 10 -0.73 -11.01 3.33
N GLU A 11 -0.57 -12.28 3.69
CA GLU A 11 0.26 -12.70 4.82
C GLU A 11 1.74 -12.31 4.66
N THR A 12 2.49 -12.28 5.76
CA THR A 12 3.93 -11.96 5.74
C THR A 12 4.72 -13.03 4.98
N GLY A 13 5.76 -12.62 4.25
CA GLY A 13 6.69 -13.53 3.57
C GLY A 13 6.20 -14.14 2.25
N ILE A 14 4.97 -13.86 1.80
CA ILE A 14 4.43 -14.48 0.57
C ILE A 14 4.82 -13.79 -0.74
N GLY A 15 5.66 -12.74 -0.68
CA GLY A 15 6.22 -12.06 -1.86
C GLY A 15 5.46 -10.83 -2.37
N LYS A 16 4.62 -10.18 -1.54
CA LYS A 16 3.86 -8.97 -1.93
C LYS A 16 4.74 -7.86 -2.51
N THR A 17 5.82 -7.54 -1.81
CA THR A 17 6.80 -6.52 -2.22
C THR A 17 7.44 -6.91 -3.54
N HIS A 18 7.92 -8.16 -3.69
CA HIS A 18 8.47 -8.63 -4.96
C HIS A 18 7.50 -8.42 -6.13
N THR A 19 6.21 -8.75 -5.94
CA THR A 19 5.18 -8.49 -6.96
C THR A 19 5.02 -7.01 -7.25
N ALA A 20 4.89 -6.17 -6.23
CA ALA A 20 4.71 -4.72 -6.37
C ALA A 20 5.82 -4.09 -7.23
N LEU A 21 7.07 -4.44 -6.92
CA LEU A 21 8.27 -3.94 -7.60
C LEU A 21 8.37 -4.45 -9.05
N SER A 22 7.77 -5.59 -9.37
CA SER A 22 7.86 -6.24 -10.69
C SER A 22 6.80 -5.78 -11.71
N LEU A 23 5.80 -5.00 -11.30
CA LEU A 23 4.70 -4.58 -12.18
C LEU A 23 5.16 -3.66 -13.31
N LYS A 24 6.03 -2.70 -12.99
CA LYS A 24 6.63 -1.69 -13.89
C LYS A 24 8.02 -1.34 -13.33
N ASP A 25 8.88 -0.72 -14.15
CA ASP A 25 10.05 -0.02 -13.62
C ASP A 25 9.64 0.94 -12.48
N SER A 26 10.29 0.81 -11.33
CA SER A 26 9.77 1.30 -10.06
C SER A 26 10.85 1.88 -9.15
N LEU A 27 10.40 2.63 -8.15
CA LEU A 27 11.15 3.05 -6.98
C LEU A 27 10.48 2.44 -5.74
N CYS A 28 11.24 1.71 -4.93
CA CYS A 28 10.79 1.18 -3.65
C CYS A 28 11.01 2.22 -2.55
N VAL A 29 9.91 2.62 -1.91
CA VAL A 29 9.89 3.53 -0.77
C VAL A 29 9.54 2.73 0.47
N ASP A 30 10.57 2.39 1.24
CA ASP A 30 10.47 1.60 2.46
C ASP A 30 10.36 2.49 3.69
N MET A 31 9.15 2.54 4.25
CA MET A 31 8.82 3.34 5.42
C MET A 31 8.88 2.53 6.72
N THR A 32 9.18 1.23 6.62
CA THR A 32 9.23 0.33 7.78
C THR A 32 10.47 0.61 8.61
N MET A 33 10.39 0.45 9.93
CA MET A 33 11.54 0.72 10.81
C MET A 33 12.72 -0.21 10.54
N ASN A 34 12.45 -1.44 10.12
CA ASN A 34 13.42 -2.52 9.96
C ASN A 34 13.80 -2.80 8.50
N ASN A 35 13.42 -1.92 7.56
CA ASN A 35 13.75 -2.03 6.14
C ASN A 35 13.26 -3.37 5.54
N GLU A 36 12.00 -3.72 5.81
CA GLU A 36 11.40 -5.02 5.46
C GLU A 36 11.40 -5.31 3.95
N ALA A 37 11.37 -4.27 3.10
CA ALA A 37 11.43 -4.44 1.66
C ALA A 37 12.84 -4.66 1.11
N MET A 38 13.90 -4.44 1.91
CA MET A 38 15.29 -4.41 1.42
C MET A 38 15.66 -5.67 0.64
N ILE A 39 15.39 -6.86 1.19
CA ILE A 39 15.72 -8.13 0.54
C ILE A 39 14.94 -8.32 -0.76
N ALA A 40 13.65 -7.99 -0.75
CA ALA A 40 12.83 -8.07 -1.96
C ALA A 40 13.32 -7.08 -3.04
N ALA A 41 13.69 -5.87 -2.65
CA ALA A 41 14.23 -4.85 -3.54
C ALA A 41 15.60 -5.24 -4.11
N MET A 42 16.51 -5.78 -3.30
CA MET A 42 17.80 -6.30 -3.78
C MET A 42 17.59 -7.38 -4.84
N ASN A 43 16.68 -8.34 -4.59
CA ASN A 43 16.40 -9.42 -5.52
C ASN A 43 15.77 -8.94 -6.84
N VAL A 44 14.90 -7.93 -6.79
CA VAL A 44 14.21 -7.42 -7.99
C VAL A 44 15.08 -6.46 -8.80
N TYR A 45 15.81 -5.56 -8.13
CA TYR A 45 16.56 -4.50 -8.80
C TYR A 45 17.99 -4.88 -9.18
N GLY A 46 18.59 -5.86 -8.48
CA GLY A 46 19.99 -6.23 -8.69
C GLY A 46 20.91 -5.02 -8.61
N ASP A 47 21.68 -4.77 -9.68
CA ASP A 47 22.64 -3.68 -9.77
C ASP A 47 22.01 -2.28 -9.59
N LYS A 48 20.70 -2.13 -9.86
CA LYS A 48 19.99 -0.86 -9.71
C LYS A 48 19.48 -0.61 -8.28
N PHE A 49 19.79 -1.48 -7.32
CA PHE A 49 19.24 -1.41 -5.98
C PHE A 49 19.49 -0.05 -5.31
N GLU A 50 20.72 0.47 -5.35
CA GLU A 50 21.07 1.75 -4.72
C GLU A 50 20.29 2.92 -5.34
N GLU A 51 20.03 2.87 -6.65
CA GLU A 51 19.25 3.88 -7.36
C GLU A 51 17.75 3.75 -7.10
N ARG A 52 17.24 2.54 -6.82
CA ARG A 52 15.81 2.23 -6.82
C ARG A 52 15.22 1.86 -5.46
N TYR A 53 16.01 1.87 -4.40
CA TYR A 53 15.55 1.66 -3.02
C TYR A 53 15.78 2.92 -2.18
N ARG A 54 14.74 3.36 -1.46
CA ARG A 54 14.77 4.52 -0.57
C ARG A 54 14.18 4.14 0.78
N VAL A 55 14.95 4.39 1.82
CA VAL A 55 14.48 4.34 3.20
C VAL A 55 13.91 5.71 3.54
N VAL A 56 12.64 5.77 3.94
CA VAL A 56 11.93 7.03 4.20
C VAL A 56 11.36 7.03 5.61
N ARG A 57 11.52 8.12 6.36
CA ARG A 57 11.01 8.24 7.74
C ARG A 57 10.12 9.46 7.92
N GLU A 58 10.35 10.48 7.11
CA GLU A 58 9.62 11.74 7.15
C GLU A 58 8.79 12.00 5.89
N TYR A 59 7.72 12.78 6.04
CA TYR A 59 6.81 13.10 4.93
C TYR A 59 7.49 13.82 3.77
N ASP A 60 8.39 14.75 4.07
CA ASP A 60 9.08 15.52 3.02
C ASP A 60 10.00 14.62 2.16
N GLU A 61 10.55 13.55 2.74
CA GLU A 61 11.34 12.54 2.01
C GLU A 61 10.45 11.69 1.10
N LEU A 62 9.28 11.27 1.59
CA LEU A 62 8.28 10.61 0.77
C LEU A 62 7.91 11.47 -0.44
N MET A 63 7.62 12.76 -0.23
CA MET A 63 7.24 13.66 -1.32
C MET A 63 8.37 13.95 -2.31
N LYS A 64 9.64 13.80 -1.91
CA LYS A 64 10.77 13.80 -2.84
C LYS A 64 10.76 12.54 -3.71
N CYS A 65 10.55 11.36 -3.11
CA CYS A 65 10.47 10.10 -3.84
C CYS A 65 9.29 10.09 -4.83
N VAL A 66 8.13 10.64 -4.44
CA VAL A 66 6.96 10.75 -5.33
C VAL A 66 7.30 11.62 -6.55
N ARG A 67 7.92 12.79 -6.35
CA ARG A 67 8.36 13.67 -7.45
C ARG A 67 9.39 13.00 -8.35
N GLU A 68 10.37 12.31 -7.77
CA GLU A 68 11.35 11.52 -8.52
C GLU A 68 10.66 10.48 -9.42
N CYS A 69 9.61 9.81 -8.90
CA CYS A 69 8.83 8.87 -9.70
C CYS A 69 8.05 9.55 -10.82
N GLU A 70 7.50 10.74 -10.59
CA GLU A 70 6.79 11.50 -11.62
C GLU A 70 7.72 11.93 -12.75
N GLU A 71 8.86 12.53 -12.40
CA GLU A 71 9.86 13.05 -13.34
C GLU A 71 10.46 11.93 -14.22
N ASN A 72 10.68 10.76 -13.62
CA ASN A 72 11.30 9.61 -14.29
C ASN A 72 10.28 8.58 -14.80
N ASN A 73 8.98 8.87 -14.70
CA ASN A 73 7.91 7.94 -15.05
C ASN A 73 8.10 6.55 -14.41
N LEU A 74 8.34 6.51 -13.10
CA LEU A 74 8.47 5.29 -12.30
C LEU A 74 7.17 4.97 -11.57
N LEU A 75 6.96 3.69 -11.29
CA LEU A 75 5.95 3.26 -10.31
C LEU A 75 6.48 3.51 -8.89
N CYS A 76 5.75 4.28 -8.09
CA CYS A 76 6.09 4.49 -6.67
C CYS A 76 5.54 3.34 -5.82
N CYS A 77 6.43 2.48 -5.31
CA CYS A 77 6.06 1.31 -4.52
C CYS A 77 6.22 1.60 -3.03
N LEU A 78 5.10 1.72 -2.31
CA LEU A 78 5.05 2.07 -0.89
C LEU A 78 5.01 0.81 -0.01
N GLU A 79 6.05 0.56 0.77
CA GLU A 79 6.13 -0.53 1.77
C GLU A 79 6.05 0.03 3.20
N THR A 80 5.12 -0.39 4.05
CA THR A 80 3.81 -1.07 3.84
C THR A 80 2.70 -0.13 4.34
N ALA A 81 1.44 -0.42 4.03
CA ALA A 81 0.25 0.38 4.37
C ALA A 81 0.18 0.86 5.84
N ASP A 82 0.67 0.07 6.79
CA ASP A 82 0.74 0.41 8.22
C ASP A 82 1.89 1.38 8.53
N ALA A 83 3.07 1.19 7.94
CA ALA A 83 4.17 2.14 8.04
C ALA A 83 3.81 3.49 7.38
N PHE A 84 3.12 3.44 6.23
CA PHE A 84 2.58 4.61 5.56
C PHE A 84 1.55 5.33 6.44
N ARG A 85 0.59 4.61 7.02
CA ARG A 85 -0.37 5.16 8.00
C ARG A 85 0.35 5.89 9.13
N ASP A 86 1.37 5.27 9.72
CA ASP A 86 2.11 5.83 10.85
C ASP A 86 2.89 7.09 10.45
N LEU A 87 3.47 7.11 9.24
CA LEU A 87 4.11 8.31 8.68
C LEU A 87 3.11 9.45 8.50
N LEU A 88 1.93 9.19 7.91
CA LEU A 88 0.90 10.21 7.73
C LEU A 88 0.31 10.72 9.04
N ALA A 89 0.17 9.85 10.04
CA ALA A 89 -0.28 10.26 11.37
C ALA A 89 0.73 11.21 12.03
N ARG A 90 2.04 10.97 11.87
CA ARG A 90 3.08 11.92 12.33
C ARG A 90 3.02 13.23 11.58
N GLU A 91 2.79 13.20 10.27
CA GLU A 91 2.63 14.40 9.46
C GLU A 91 1.44 15.24 9.90
N TYR A 92 0.29 14.61 10.14
CA TYR A 92 -0.88 15.28 10.69
C TYR A 92 -0.56 16.00 12.00
N LEU A 93 0.04 15.31 12.97
CA LEU A 93 0.41 15.92 14.24
C LEU A 93 1.41 17.08 14.07
N ARG A 94 2.30 16.98 13.07
CA ARG A 94 3.20 18.07 12.72
C ARG A 94 2.43 19.29 12.18
N ARG A 95 1.46 19.10 11.27
CA ARG A 95 0.64 20.18 10.69
C ARG A 95 -0.19 20.90 11.76
N GLU A 96 -0.70 20.15 12.74
CA GLU A 96 -1.48 20.70 13.86
C GLU A 96 -0.62 21.30 15.00
N GLY A 97 0.71 21.37 14.84
CA GLY A 97 1.61 21.90 15.87
C GLY A 97 1.70 21.03 17.13
N LEU A 98 1.27 19.77 17.09
CA LEU A 98 1.23 18.83 18.22
C LEU A 98 2.50 17.97 18.36
N LYS A 99 3.64 18.44 17.83
CA LYS A 99 4.92 17.72 17.89
C LYS A 99 5.34 17.43 19.33
N GLY A 100 5.82 16.20 19.60
CA GLY A 100 6.34 15.79 20.91
C GLY A 100 5.36 15.04 21.82
N LYS A 101 4.11 14.83 21.41
CA LYS A 101 3.21 13.91 22.13
C LYS A 101 3.65 12.45 21.90
N LYS A 102 3.88 11.70 22.99
CA LYS A 102 4.26 10.28 22.95
C LYS A 102 3.29 9.46 22.08
N LYS A 103 3.81 8.39 21.44
CA LYS A 103 3.07 7.47 20.53
C LYS A 103 1.73 6.99 21.12
N GLU A 104 1.67 6.77 22.43
CA GLU A 104 0.47 6.35 23.19
C GLU A 104 -0.67 7.39 23.17
N LYS A 105 -0.36 8.67 22.95
CA LYS A 105 -1.36 9.76 22.82
C LYS A 105 -1.78 10.04 21.38
N ILE A 106 -1.08 9.47 20.39
CA ILE A 106 -1.41 9.69 18.97
C ILE A 106 -2.79 9.09 18.66
N TYR A 107 -3.03 7.85 19.08
CA TYR A 107 -4.24 7.12 18.74
C TYR A 107 -5.57 7.72 19.26
N PRO A 108 -5.68 8.25 20.49
CA PRO A 108 -6.90 8.94 20.93
C PRO A 108 -7.04 10.38 20.43
N ILE A 109 -5.97 11.02 19.92
CA ILE A 109 -5.98 12.43 19.47
C ILE A 109 -6.07 12.54 17.93
N THR A 110 -5.71 11.48 17.20
CA THR A 110 -5.64 11.54 15.72
C THR A 110 -7.02 11.54 15.11
N GLU A 111 -7.37 12.67 14.47
CA GLU A 111 -8.52 12.73 13.58
C GLU A 111 -8.19 11.96 12.29
N TRP A 112 -8.52 10.68 12.27
CA TRP A 112 -8.19 9.80 11.13
C TRP A 112 -8.71 10.31 9.80
N GLY A 113 -9.83 11.06 9.79
CA GLY A 113 -10.31 11.76 8.60
C GLY A 113 -9.26 12.71 8.00
N LYS A 114 -8.51 13.45 8.83
CA LYS A 114 -7.43 14.34 8.41
C LYS A 114 -6.21 13.59 7.91
N VAL A 115 -5.86 12.46 8.54
CA VAL A 115 -4.83 11.57 8.01
C VAL A 115 -5.20 11.03 6.63
N TYR A 116 -6.49 10.72 6.41
CA TYR A 116 -6.99 10.27 5.12
C TYR A 116 -6.99 11.38 4.07
N GLU A 117 -7.23 12.64 4.46
CA GLU A 117 -7.06 13.81 3.58
C GLU A 117 -5.61 13.90 3.09
N ILE A 118 -4.61 13.75 3.95
CA ILE A 118 -3.18 13.77 3.55
C ILE A 118 -2.87 12.64 2.57
N ALA A 119 -3.40 11.44 2.80
CA ALA A 119 -3.23 10.32 1.86
C ALA A 119 -3.85 10.64 0.49
N ARG A 120 -5.07 11.21 0.49
CA ARG A 120 -5.75 11.64 -0.73
C ARG A 120 -4.96 12.72 -1.46
N GLU A 121 -4.36 13.69 -0.75
CA GLU A 121 -3.49 14.71 -1.34
C GLU A 121 -2.34 14.06 -2.10
N ILE A 122 -1.62 13.11 -1.49
CA ILE A 122 -0.51 12.41 -2.13
C ILE A 122 -0.98 11.74 -3.41
N PHE A 123 -2.01 10.90 -3.33
CA PHE A 123 -2.43 10.14 -4.50
C PHE A 123 -3.05 11.07 -5.55
N PHE A 124 -4.04 11.89 -5.20
CA PHE A 124 -4.83 12.63 -6.19
C PHE A 124 -4.16 13.89 -6.75
N ASN A 125 -3.20 14.48 -6.04
CA ASN A 125 -2.44 15.62 -6.58
C ASN A 125 -1.15 15.19 -7.29
N SER A 126 -0.78 13.90 -7.18
CA SER A 126 0.33 13.31 -7.91
C SER A 126 -0.12 12.76 -9.26
N ASP A 127 0.74 12.91 -10.26
CA ASP A 127 0.61 12.28 -11.57
C ASP A 127 1.20 10.86 -11.61
N CYS A 128 1.77 10.40 -10.49
CA CYS A 128 2.44 9.11 -10.35
C CYS A 128 1.45 7.94 -10.25
N SER A 129 1.85 6.78 -10.78
CA SER A 129 1.23 5.50 -10.48
C SER A 129 1.81 4.92 -9.20
N PHE A 130 0.99 4.23 -8.40
CA PHE A 130 1.39 3.72 -7.10
C PHE A 130 1.10 2.23 -6.95
N THR A 131 1.99 1.53 -6.25
CA THR A 131 1.60 0.32 -5.51
C THR A 131 1.73 0.55 -4.02
N VAL A 132 0.86 -0.08 -3.24
CA VAL A 132 0.96 -0.12 -1.78
C VAL A 132 0.82 -1.56 -1.32
N THR A 133 1.84 -2.09 -0.66
CA THR A 133 1.76 -3.41 -0.03
C THR A 133 1.12 -3.29 1.35
N GLY A 134 0.52 -4.38 1.84
CA GLY A 134 -0.04 -4.39 3.19
C GLY A 134 -0.24 -5.78 3.77
N GLY A 135 -0.26 -5.86 5.09
CA GLY A 135 -0.67 -7.07 5.81
C GLY A 135 -2.18 -7.32 5.78
N LEU A 136 -2.57 -8.46 6.30
CA LEU A 136 -3.95 -8.78 6.66
C LEU A 136 -4.04 -8.87 8.19
N LYS A 137 -5.20 -8.50 8.74
CA LYS A 137 -5.54 -8.72 10.15
C LYS A 137 -6.88 -9.40 10.29
N ASP A 138 -7.11 -10.00 11.45
CA ASP A 138 -8.42 -10.54 11.79
C ASP A 138 -9.46 -9.41 11.93
N GLN A 139 -10.64 -9.65 11.38
CA GLN A 139 -11.79 -8.80 11.60
C GLN A 139 -12.48 -9.22 12.90
N TYR A 140 -12.68 -8.24 13.78
CA TYR A 140 -13.39 -8.40 15.05
C TYR A 140 -14.77 -7.75 14.96
N THR A 141 -15.72 -8.31 15.68
CA THR A 141 -17.04 -7.71 15.96
C THR A 141 -17.23 -7.64 17.46
N TYR A 142 -17.85 -6.58 17.94
CA TYR A 142 -18.21 -6.48 19.35
C TYR A 142 -19.45 -7.34 19.62
N ASP A 143 -19.34 -8.23 20.60
CA ASP A 143 -20.44 -9.03 21.11
C ASP A 143 -21.04 -8.28 22.31
N GLU A 144 -22.18 -7.62 22.11
CA GLU A 144 -22.84 -6.82 23.15
C GLU A 144 -23.29 -7.66 24.35
N GLU A 145 -23.65 -8.92 24.14
CA GLU A 145 -24.09 -9.83 25.20
C GLU A 145 -22.93 -10.28 26.10
N LEU A 146 -21.75 -10.54 25.50
CA LEU A 146 -20.56 -10.99 26.21
C LEU A 146 -19.61 -9.83 26.61
N GLY A 147 -19.93 -8.60 26.21
CA GLY A 147 -19.15 -7.41 26.51
C GLY A 147 -17.72 -7.44 25.96
N ARG A 148 -17.44 -8.21 24.90
CA ARG A 148 -16.08 -8.46 24.39
C ARG A 148 -16.01 -8.53 22.87
N GLU A 149 -14.83 -8.28 22.33
CA GLU A 149 -14.56 -8.48 20.91
C GLU A 149 -14.44 -9.98 20.57
N ARG A 150 -15.02 -10.37 19.44
CA ARG A 150 -14.95 -11.73 18.90
C ARG A 150 -14.43 -11.71 17.47
N VAL A 151 -13.50 -12.62 17.17
CA VAL A 151 -12.98 -12.82 15.82
C VAL A 151 -14.09 -13.38 14.92
N THR A 152 -14.31 -12.75 13.77
CA THR A 152 -15.33 -13.14 12.78
C THR A 152 -14.89 -14.30 11.87
N GLY A 153 -13.60 -14.65 11.89
CA GLY A 153 -12.98 -15.59 10.96
C GLY A 153 -12.62 -14.99 9.60
N LYS A 154 -12.94 -13.71 9.36
CA LYS A 154 -12.57 -12.99 8.13
C LYS A 154 -11.25 -12.25 8.33
N LYS A 155 -10.40 -12.27 7.30
CA LYS A 155 -9.22 -11.41 7.20
C LYS A 155 -9.56 -10.15 6.42
N ILE A 156 -9.09 -8.99 6.89
CA ILE A 156 -9.26 -7.70 6.23
C ILE A 156 -7.89 -7.01 6.04
N PRO A 157 -7.76 -6.11 5.06
CA PRO A 157 -6.58 -5.26 4.92
C PRO A 157 -6.19 -4.56 6.22
N ASP A 158 -4.90 -4.60 6.56
CA ASP A 158 -4.35 -3.82 7.67
C ASP A 158 -3.69 -2.52 7.19
N GLY A 159 -3.39 -1.63 8.13
CA GLY A 159 -2.78 -0.32 7.88
C GLY A 159 -3.83 0.77 7.67
N LEU A 160 -3.65 1.56 6.61
CA LEU A 160 -4.48 2.74 6.31
C LEU A 160 -5.82 2.34 5.65
N LYS A 161 -6.93 2.44 6.40
CA LYS A 161 -8.27 1.96 6.00
C LYS A 161 -8.80 2.52 4.68
N ILE A 162 -8.41 3.74 4.31
CA ILE A 162 -8.89 4.37 3.07
C ILE A 162 -8.26 3.76 1.80
N LEU A 163 -7.12 3.06 1.91
CA LEU A 163 -6.38 2.56 0.74
C LEU A 163 -7.21 1.68 -0.20
N PRO A 164 -7.95 0.65 0.28
CA PRO A 164 -8.79 -0.16 -0.61
C PRO A 164 -9.90 0.64 -1.30
N GLU A 165 -10.40 1.71 -0.67
CA GLU A 165 -11.47 2.56 -1.21
C GLU A 165 -10.96 3.45 -2.35
N ILE A 166 -9.74 3.96 -2.25
CA ILE A 166 -9.15 4.83 -3.28
C ILE A 166 -8.37 4.06 -4.35
N ALA A 167 -7.96 2.82 -4.08
CA ALA A 167 -7.23 2.01 -5.03
C ALA A 167 -8.06 1.67 -6.28
N ASP A 168 -7.42 1.66 -7.43
CA ASP A 168 -8.03 1.23 -8.69
C ASP A 168 -8.11 -0.29 -8.77
N VAL A 169 -7.09 -0.98 -8.23
CA VAL A 169 -7.05 -2.43 -8.11
C VAL A 169 -6.68 -2.81 -6.68
N VAL A 170 -7.42 -3.74 -6.10
CA VAL A 170 -7.08 -4.36 -4.80
C VAL A 170 -6.95 -5.85 -5.04
N ALA A 171 -5.76 -6.39 -4.80
CA ALA A 171 -5.47 -7.80 -4.89
C ALA A 171 -5.07 -8.35 -3.52
N VAL A 172 -5.54 -9.55 -3.19
CA VAL A 172 -5.05 -10.33 -2.06
C VAL A 172 -4.21 -11.47 -2.61
N LEU A 173 -2.92 -11.42 -2.34
CA LEU A 173 -1.98 -12.49 -2.66
C LEU A 173 -2.13 -13.62 -1.64
N VAL A 174 -2.26 -14.84 -2.15
CA VAL A 174 -2.31 -16.07 -1.37
C VAL A 174 -1.35 -17.10 -1.96
N LEU A 175 -0.79 -17.95 -1.12
CA LEU A 175 -0.04 -19.13 -1.57
C LEU A 175 -0.99 -20.32 -1.61
N ARG A 176 -1.14 -20.94 -2.79
CA ARG A 176 -1.86 -22.20 -2.99
C ARG A 176 -0.92 -23.23 -3.58
N ASN A 177 -0.68 -24.32 -2.86
CA ASN A 177 0.20 -25.40 -3.30
C ASN A 177 1.59 -24.88 -3.74
N GLY A 178 2.14 -23.92 -3.00
CA GLY A 178 3.43 -23.28 -3.31
C GLY A 178 3.40 -22.24 -4.45
N LYS A 179 2.24 -22.01 -5.09
CA LYS A 179 2.09 -21.00 -6.15
C LYS A 179 1.43 -19.74 -5.62
N GLN A 180 1.91 -18.59 -6.09
CA GLN A 180 1.27 -17.30 -5.87
C GLN A 180 -0.01 -17.20 -6.70
N VAL A 181 -1.12 -16.90 -6.05
CA VAL A 181 -2.41 -16.61 -6.68
C VAL A 181 -2.92 -15.28 -6.15
N TYR A 182 -3.44 -14.43 -7.04
CA TYR A 182 -3.97 -13.13 -6.70
C TYR A 182 -5.48 -13.16 -6.80
N LYS A 183 -6.15 -13.05 -5.66
CA LYS A 183 -7.60 -12.82 -5.63
C LYS A 183 -7.86 -11.33 -5.84
N ILE A 184 -8.47 -10.97 -6.96
CA ILE A 184 -8.86 -9.58 -7.23
C ILE A 184 -10.13 -9.27 -6.44
N VAL A 185 -10.03 -8.35 -5.49
CA VAL A 185 -11.14 -7.92 -4.62
C VAL A 185 -11.83 -6.68 -5.18
N LYS A 186 -11.08 -5.85 -5.90
CA LYS A 186 -11.58 -4.64 -6.54
C LYS A 186 -10.81 -4.39 -7.83
N SER A 187 -11.51 -3.93 -8.86
CA SER A 187 -10.92 -3.42 -10.08
C SER A 187 -11.82 -2.34 -10.66
N ARG A 188 -11.27 -1.17 -11.03
CA ARG A 188 -12.03 -0.14 -11.77
C ARG A 188 -12.30 -0.52 -13.23
N PHE A 189 -11.61 -1.56 -13.73
CA PHE A 189 -11.62 -1.92 -15.15
C PHE A 189 -12.68 -2.98 -15.47
N GLU A 190 -13.19 -3.69 -14.46
CA GLU A 190 -14.12 -4.79 -14.63
C GLU A 190 -15.26 -4.71 -13.64
N HIS A 191 -16.43 -5.22 -14.05
CA HIS A 191 -17.58 -5.34 -13.18
C HIS A 191 -17.29 -6.32 -12.03
N PRO A 192 -17.77 -6.09 -10.79
CA PRO A 192 -17.51 -6.96 -9.64
C PRO A 192 -17.81 -8.45 -9.87
N SER A 193 -18.78 -8.79 -10.71
CA SER A 193 -19.13 -10.17 -11.06
C SER A 193 -18.10 -10.91 -11.92
N LYS A 194 -17.13 -10.19 -12.51
CA LYS A 194 -16.04 -10.76 -13.32
C LYS A 194 -14.74 -10.91 -12.52
N LEU A 195 -14.71 -10.39 -11.29
CA LEU A 195 -13.53 -10.51 -10.44
C LEU A 195 -13.34 -11.97 -10.01
N GLY A 196 -12.08 -12.37 -9.92
CA GLY A 196 -11.72 -13.74 -9.61
C GLY A 196 -10.25 -13.85 -9.22
N GLU A 197 -9.73 -15.05 -9.38
CA GLU A 197 -8.32 -15.34 -9.13
C GLU A 197 -7.52 -15.29 -10.42
N VAL A 198 -6.32 -14.74 -10.35
CA VAL A 198 -5.35 -14.70 -11.45
C VAL A 198 -3.98 -15.17 -10.95
N GLU A 199 -3.21 -15.81 -11.83
CA GLU A 199 -1.86 -16.29 -11.50
C GLU A 199 -0.79 -15.19 -11.64
N SER A 200 -1.08 -14.15 -12.44
CA SER A 200 -0.16 -13.02 -12.66
C SER A 200 -0.90 -11.70 -12.57
N LEU A 201 -0.61 -10.93 -11.51
CA LEU A 201 -1.15 -9.58 -11.34
C LEU A 201 -0.64 -8.63 -12.43
N LYS A 202 0.59 -8.83 -12.91
CA LYS A 202 1.17 -8.03 -14.00
C LYS A 202 0.39 -8.24 -15.29
N GLU A 203 0.15 -9.48 -15.69
CA GLU A 203 -0.64 -9.79 -16.88
C GLU A 203 -2.08 -9.28 -16.75
N TYR A 204 -2.66 -9.38 -15.55
CA TYR A 204 -3.98 -8.84 -15.28
C TYR A 204 -4.03 -7.32 -15.56
N ILE A 205 -3.08 -6.55 -15.03
CA ILE A 205 -3.02 -5.09 -15.23
C ILE A 205 -2.72 -4.75 -16.70
N GLU A 206 -1.82 -5.49 -17.35
CA GLU A 206 -1.41 -5.25 -18.74
C GLU A 206 -2.56 -5.42 -19.75
N ARG A 207 -3.59 -6.23 -19.44
CA ARG A 207 -4.83 -6.30 -20.23
C ARG A 207 -5.50 -4.93 -20.39
N PHE A 208 -5.29 -4.03 -19.43
CA PHE A 208 -5.89 -2.70 -19.38
C PHE A 208 -4.89 -1.58 -19.66
N LYS A 209 -3.69 -1.87 -20.18
CA LYS A 209 -2.63 -0.87 -20.40
C LYS A 209 -3.06 0.34 -21.24
N LYS A 210 -3.98 0.15 -22.19
CA LYS A 210 -4.54 1.25 -23.01
C LYS A 210 -5.40 2.23 -22.21
N MET A 211 -5.85 1.83 -21.01
CA MET A 211 -6.67 2.64 -20.09
C MET A 211 -5.83 3.28 -18.98
N ILE A 212 -4.58 2.85 -18.82
CA ILE A 212 -3.67 3.24 -17.75
C ILE A 212 -2.65 4.24 -18.28
N LYS A 213 -2.44 5.35 -17.54
CA LYS A 213 -1.26 6.20 -17.69
C LYS A 213 -0.26 5.64 -16.71
N TRP A 214 0.74 4.91 -17.21
CA TRP A 214 1.84 4.49 -16.37
C TRP A 214 2.64 5.68 -15.88
#